data_AF-A0A929F3J0-F1
#
_entry.id   AF-A0A929F3J0-F1
#
_cell.length_a   1.000
_cell.length_b   1.000
_cell.length_c   1.000
_cell.angle_alpha   90.00
_cell.angle_beta   90.00
_cell.angle_gamma   90.00
#
_symmetry.space_group_name_H-M   'P 1'
#
loop_
_entity.id
_entity.type
_entity.pdbx_description
1 polymer ?
#
loop_
_entity_poly.entity_id
_entity_poly.type
_entity_poly.pdbx_seq_one_letter_code
_entity_poly.pdbx_strand_id
1 'polypeptide(L)'
;MTQAALASLEAQDPLASDSQRLFVIGGILLIASGMLFGDIFAMFVLHPNNARIGEAMYAAAQLIPAGDADAILGHFMAIGGFLENRGTKVDTHSHIIHMGYIALLLAMLQPWVALSATVKRRAAWLFIVSAILLPVSIFSIYYVGLAYSPLGHIGWGSIFADLFGALLAVAVLIQLWGLWCHGRGRGEPQAKPSYIGSHNGAARALLVGGLLLLVSGFFYGAGYAAWTQSGAASSEVDILKDIVTHAAGSQQALVDADFGAFGQFQMYRAINIAVHTHINEMGILLLLMSFVQGFIHYSERTRRRWAQLAVISGFGLPIGILMEIKLGIVGSIFADFFGFTMIVSLMAMLFGLLRHTGACDAEKGEPS
;
A
#
# COMPACT_ATOMS: atom_id res chain seq x y z
N MET A 1 -30.15 -2.21 37.25
CA MET A 1 -30.17 -1.51 35.95
C MET A 1 -31.34 -2.03 35.13
N THR A 2 -32.12 -1.15 34.50
CA THR A 2 -33.21 -1.57 33.59
C THR A 2 -32.63 -2.10 32.28
N GLN A 3 -33.33 -3.02 31.62
CA GLN A 3 -32.96 -3.55 30.30
C GLN A 3 -32.78 -2.43 29.26
N ALA A 4 -33.49 -1.30 29.43
CA ALA A 4 -33.31 -0.07 28.66
C ALA A 4 -31.98 0.67 28.94
N ALA A 5 -31.45 0.60 30.16
CA ALA A 5 -30.15 1.18 30.51
C ALA A 5 -28.98 0.36 29.93
N LEU A 6 -29.08 -0.98 29.93
CA LEU A 6 -28.15 -1.88 29.24
C LEU A 6 -28.17 -1.67 27.73
N ALA A 7 -29.35 -1.57 27.11
CA ALA A 7 -29.49 -1.25 25.69
C ALA A 7 -28.95 0.15 25.34
N SER A 8 -29.05 1.12 26.26
CA SER A 8 -28.48 2.46 26.06
C SER A 8 -26.95 2.50 26.15
N LEU A 9 -26.34 1.60 26.93
CA LEU A 9 -24.89 1.43 27.02
C LEU A 9 -24.33 0.67 25.81
N GLU A 10 -25.03 -0.36 25.32
CA GLU A 10 -24.70 -1.03 24.06
C GLU A 10 -24.82 -0.08 22.85
N ALA A 11 -25.79 0.85 22.88
CA ALA A 11 -25.97 1.87 21.85
C ALA A 11 -24.93 3.01 21.90
N GLN A 12 -24.11 3.10 22.96
CA GLN A 12 -23.11 4.15 23.14
C GLN A 12 -21.68 3.74 22.78
N ASP A 13 -21.41 2.47 22.52
CA ASP A 13 -20.09 2.03 22.08
C ASP A 13 -19.93 2.34 20.58
N PRO A 14 -19.10 3.33 20.18
CA PRO A 14 -18.90 3.62 18.77
C PRO A 14 -18.39 2.37 18.04
N LEU A 15 -17.64 1.48 18.69
CA LEU A 15 -17.20 0.22 18.11
C LEU A 15 -18.19 -0.96 18.34
N ALA A 16 -19.50 -0.72 18.51
CA ALA A 16 -20.51 -1.72 18.90
C ALA A 16 -20.67 -2.94 17.97
N SER A 17 -19.96 -3.05 16.84
CA SER A 17 -19.90 -4.30 16.06
C SER A 17 -18.46 -4.86 15.99
N ASP A 18 -18.29 -6.13 16.37
CA ASP A 18 -17.04 -6.89 16.23
C ASP A 18 -16.40 -6.73 14.82
N SER A 19 -17.22 -6.60 13.77
CA SER A 19 -16.76 -6.47 12.39
C SER A 19 -16.08 -5.13 12.11
N GLN A 20 -16.63 -4.02 12.60
CA GLN A 20 -16.04 -2.70 12.40
C GLN A 20 -14.69 -2.59 13.12
N ARG A 21 -14.62 -3.09 14.36
CA ARG A 21 -13.36 -3.20 15.12
C ARG A 21 -12.31 -3.96 14.33
N LEU A 22 -12.69 -5.13 13.84
CA LEU A 22 -11.79 -6.01 13.09
C LEU A 22 -11.24 -5.34 11.83
N PHE A 23 -12.07 -4.61 11.10
CA PHE A 23 -11.64 -3.86 9.91
C PHE A 23 -10.72 -2.68 10.24
N VAL A 24 -10.99 -1.91 11.30
CA VAL A 24 -10.11 -0.79 11.69
C VAL A 24 -8.74 -1.32 12.13
N ILE A 25 -8.72 -2.27 13.07
CA ILE A 25 -7.48 -2.84 13.60
C ILE A 25 -6.70 -3.55 12.48
N GLY A 26 -7.38 -4.44 11.75
CA GLY A 26 -6.78 -5.18 10.65
C GLY A 26 -6.29 -4.25 9.54
N GLY A 27 -7.06 -3.20 9.21
CA GLY A 27 -6.67 -2.21 8.21
C GLY A 27 -5.39 -1.45 8.57
N ILE A 28 -5.29 -0.94 9.80
CA ILE A 28 -4.08 -0.25 10.26
C ILE A 28 -2.88 -1.20 10.30
N LEU A 29 -3.06 -2.43 10.81
CA LEU A 29 -2.00 -3.42 10.87
C LEU A 29 -1.51 -3.83 9.47
N LEU A 30 -2.42 -4.04 8.53
CA LEU A 30 -2.08 -4.32 7.13
C LEU A 30 -1.25 -3.17 6.56
N ILE A 31 -1.74 -1.93 6.63
CA ILE A 31 -1.01 -0.76 6.09
C ILE A 31 0.38 -0.65 6.73
N ALA A 32 0.49 -0.68 8.05
CA ALA A 32 1.76 -0.57 8.75
C ALA A 32 2.73 -1.71 8.38
N SER A 33 2.24 -2.94 8.26
CA SER A 33 3.05 -4.11 7.86
C SER A 33 3.48 -4.00 6.40
N GLY A 34 2.60 -3.53 5.52
CA GLY A 34 2.89 -3.27 4.12
C GLY A 34 3.97 -2.22 3.97
N MET A 35 3.86 -1.08 4.67
CA MET A 35 4.88 -0.04 4.69
C MET A 35 6.24 -0.57 5.19
N LEU A 36 6.26 -1.29 6.32
CA LEU A 36 7.49 -1.89 6.85
C LEU A 36 8.13 -2.87 5.85
N PHE A 37 7.30 -3.72 5.23
CA PHE A 37 7.78 -4.63 4.18
C PHE A 37 8.32 -3.85 2.98
N GLY A 38 7.69 -2.73 2.61
CA GLY A 38 8.14 -1.82 1.55
C GLY A 38 9.53 -1.26 1.80
N ASP A 39 9.80 -0.76 3.01
CA ASP A 39 11.12 -0.24 3.40
C ASP A 39 12.22 -1.32 3.30
N ILE A 40 11.93 -2.52 3.81
CA ILE A 40 12.84 -3.68 3.72
C ILE A 40 13.04 -4.08 2.25
N PHE A 41 11.96 -4.16 1.48
CA PHE A 41 11.99 -4.48 0.06
C PHE A 41 12.83 -3.46 -0.73
N ALA A 42 12.65 -2.16 -0.49
CA ALA A 42 13.36 -1.10 -1.18
C ALA A 42 14.88 -1.27 -1.01
N MET A 43 15.31 -1.41 0.25
CA MET A 43 16.71 -1.52 0.62
C MET A 43 17.38 -2.80 0.10
N PHE A 44 16.73 -3.96 0.26
CA PHE A 44 17.38 -5.26 0.04
C PHE A 44 17.08 -5.90 -1.31
N VAL A 45 16.03 -5.45 -2.01
CA VAL A 45 15.58 -6.08 -3.27
C VAL A 45 15.48 -5.07 -4.40
N LEU A 46 14.77 -3.95 -4.22
CA LEU A 46 14.51 -3.00 -5.30
C LEU A 46 15.80 -2.38 -5.83
N HIS A 47 16.55 -1.67 -4.98
CA HIS A 47 17.77 -0.99 -5.42
C HIS A 47 18.85 -1.98 -5.91
N PRO A 48 19.13 -3.10 -5.20
CA PRO A 48 20.11 -4.07 -5.67
C PRO A 48 19.71 -4.73 -7.00
N ASN A 49 18.43 -5.11 -7.19
CA ASN A 49 18.00 -5.70 -8.45
C ASN A 49 18.04 -4.69 -9.59
N ASN A 50 17.70 -3.42 -9.36
CA ASN A 50 17.82 -2.37 -10.38
C ASN A 50 19.29 -2.21 -10.85
N ALA A 51 20.24 -2.22 -9.92
CA ALA A 51 21.67 -2.18 -10.25
C ALA A 51 22.08 -3.40 -11.08
N ARG A 52 21.70 -4.60 -10.65
CA ARG A 52 22.01 -5.86 -11.36
C ARG A 52 21.36 -5.96 -12.73
N ILE A 53 20.16 -5.42 -12.91
CA ILE A 53 19.51 -5.31 -14.22
C ILE A 53 20.35 -4.42 -15.15
N GLY A 54 20.79 -3.25 -14.66
CA GLY A 54 21.68 -2.37 -15.42
C GLY A 54 22.99 -3.04 -15.82
N GLU A 55 23.64 -3.72 -14.87
CA GLU A 55 24.87 -4.50 -15.11
C GLU A 55 24.66 -5.61 -16.15
N ALA A 56 23.57 -6.37 -16.05
CA ALA A 56 23.25 -7.44 -16.99
C ALA A 56 22.93 -6.89 -18.40
N MET A 57 22.21 -5.77 -18.50
CA MET A 57 21.95 -5.11 -19.78
C MET A 57 23.25 -4.61 -20.41
N TYR A 58 24.14 -3.99 -19.62
CA TYR A 58 25.43 -3.53 -20.08
C TYR A 58 26.30 -4.68 -20.57
N ALA A 59 26.39 -5.77 -19.80
CA ALA A 59 27.13 -6.97 -20.19
C ALA A 59 26.57 -7.61 -21.48
N ALA A 60 25.25 -7.66 -21.65
CA ALA A 60 24.64 -8.12 -22.90
C ALA A 60 25.07 -7.25 -24.10
N ALA A 61 25.12 -5.93 -23.94
CA ALA A 61 25.56 -5.04 -25.01
C ALA A 61 27.04 -5.24 -25.40
N GLN A 62 27.92 -5.54 -24.43
CA GLN A 62 29.33 -5.85 -24.66
C GLN A 62 29.56 -7.09 -25.52
N LEU A 63 28.57 -8.01 -25.56
CA LEU A 63 28.65 -9.26 -26.30
C LEU A 63 28.13 -9.14 -27.74
N ILE A 64 27.46 -8.04 -28.09
CA ILE A 64 26.90 -7.80 -29.43
C ILE A 64 27.99 -7.85 -30.53
N PRO A 65 29.16 -7.19 -30.40
CA PRO A 65 30.23 -7.28 -31.41
C PRO A 65 30.70 -8.72 -31.69
N ALA A 66 30.70 -9.56 -30.65
CA ALA A 66 31.17 -10.94 -30.74
C ALA A 66 30.10 -11.88 -31.34
N GLY A 67 28.85 -11.43 -31.48
CA GLY A 67 27.75 -12.24 -31.99
C GLY A 67 27.39 -13.44 -31.10
N ASP A 68 27.75 -13.40 -29.81
CA ASP A 68 27.50 -14.50 -28.87
C ASP A 68 26.05 -14.49 -28.38
N ALA A 69 25.16 -15.04 -29.20
CA ALA A 69 23.73 -15.05 -28.94
C ALA A 69 23.35 -15.81 -27.65
N ASP A 70 24.08 -16.89 -27.33
CA ASP A 70 23.80 -17.71 -26.15
C ASP A 70 24.13 -16.95 -24.85
N ALA A 71 25.28 -16.26 -24.82
CA ALA A 71 25.65 -15.44 -23.67
C ALA A 71 24.71 -14.23 -23.51
N ILE A 72 24.32 -13.58 -24.61
CA ILE A 72 23.32 -12.49 -24.60
C ILE A 72 21.99 -12.99 -24.03
N LEU A 73 21.51 -14.16 -24.49
CA LEU A 73 20.28 -14.77 -23.97
C LEU A 73 20.39 -15.06 -22.46
N GLY A 74 21.55 -15.54 -22.00
CA GLY A 74 21.81 -15.76 -20.58
C GLY A 74 21.62 -14.49 -19.73
N HIS A 75 22.10 -13.34 -20.21
CA HIS A 75 21.88 -12.05 -19.53
C HIS A 75 20.41 -11.63 -19.54
N PHE A 76 19.68 -11.84 -20.64
CA PHE A 76 18.24 -11.57 -20.67
C PHE A 76 17.44 -12.45 -19.72
N MET A 77 17.80 -13.73 -19.57
CA MET A 77 17.19 -14.62 -18.57
C MET A 77 17.45 -14.11 -17.14
N ALA A 78 18.68 -13.64 -16.86
CA ALA A 78 19.00 -13.05 -15.56
C ALA A 78 18.18 -11.77 -15.28
N ILE A 79 18.04 -10.88 -16.27
CA ILE A 79 17.17 -9.69 -16.19
C ILE A 79 15.73 -10.11 -15.88
N GLY A 80 15.20 -11.11 -16.59
CA GLY A 80 13.87 -11.67 -16.32
C GLY A 80 13.71 -12.13 -14.86
N GLY A 81 14.68 -12.88 -14.33
CA GLY A 81 14.68 -13.31 -12.94
C GLY A 81 14.72 -12.16 -11.93
N PHE A 82 15.49 -11.09 -12.20
CA PHE A 82 15.52 -9.90 -11.33
C PHE A 82 14.21 -9.10 -11.40
N LEU A 83 13.61 -8.99 -12.58
CA LEU A 83 12.31 -8.32 -12.78
C LEU A 83 11.18 -9.09 -12.08
N GLU A 84 11.16 -10.42 -12.16
CA GLU A 84 10.17 -11.25 -11.48
C GLU A 84 10.33 -11.19 -9.95
N ASN A 85 11.59 -11.24 -9.47
CA ASN A 85 11.89 -11.04 -8.06
C ASN A 85 11.37 -9.68 -7.59
N ARG A 86 11.74 -8.60 -8.29
CA ARG A 86 11.27 -7.24 -7.99
C ARG A 86 9.75 -7.16 -8.02
N GLY A 87 9.13 -7.65 -9.09
CA GLY A 87 7.69 -7.56 -9.36
C GLY A 87 6.85 -8.21 -8.27
N THR A 88 7.18 -9.46 -7.90
CA THR A 88 6.45 -10.19 -6.86
C THR A 88 6.48 -9.50 -5.49
N LYS A 89 7.57 -8.79 -5.14
CA LYS A 89 7.67 -8.09 -3.85
C LYS A 89 6.97 -6.74 -3.89
N VAL A 90 7.09 -5.98 -4.97
CA VAL A 90 6.29 -4.76 -5.17
C VAL A 90 4.80 -5.11 -5.07
N ASP A 91 4.39 -6.21 -5.70
CA ASP A 91 3.00 -6.64 -5.73
C ASP A 91 2.51 -7.11 -4.36
N THR A 92 3.34 -7.84 -3.62
CA THR A 92 3.08 -8.20 -2.22
C THR A 92 2.86 -6.96 -1.36
N HIS A 93 3.78 -5.99 -1.44
CA HIS A 93 3.74 -4.73 -0.70
C HIS A 93 2.46 -3.94 -0.97
N SER A 94 2.16 -3.72 -2.26
CA SER A 94 1.00 -2.91 -2.68
C SER A 94 -0.32 -3.56 -2.28
N HIS A 95 -0.44 -4.88 -2.44
CA HIS A 95 -1.65 -5.60 -2.03
C HIS A 95 -1.89 -5.52 -0.53
N ILE A 96 -0.86 -5.66 0.32
CA ILE A 96 -1.02 -5.52 1.77
C ILE A 96 -1.59 -4.13 2.12
N ILE A 97 -1.02 -3.06 1.55
CA ILE A 97 -1.47 -1.68 1.80
C ILE A 97 -2.89 -1.46 1.29
N HIS A 98 -3.17 -1.83 0.04
CA HIS A 98 -4.48 -1.65 -0.59
C HIS A 98 -5.59 -2.40 0.16
N MET A 99 -5.33 -3.63 0.60
CA MET A 99 -6.30 -4.37 1.41
C MET A 99 -6.53 -3.68 2.76
N GLY A 100 -5.51 -3.05 3.33
CA GLY A 100 -5.67 -2.23 4.52
C GLY A 100 -6.52 -0.97 4.28
N TYR A 101 -6.35 -0.27 3.15
CA TYR A 101 -7.23 0.85 2.77
C TYR A 101 -8.68 0.40 2.57
N ILE A 102 -8.89 -0.73 1.89
CA ILE A 102 -10.22 -1.31 1.69
C ILE A 102 -10.83 -1.70 3.04
N ALA A 103 -10.05 -2.28 3.96
CA ALA A 103 -10.53 -2.59 5.31
C ALA A 103 -10.99 -1.33 6.04
N LEU A 104 -10.20 -0.26 6.04
CA LEU A 104 -10.59 1.02 6.66
C LEU A 104 -11.84 1.62 6.01
N LEU A 105 -11.97 1.55 4.68
CA LEU A 105 -13.15 1.99 3.97
C LEU A 105 -14.39 1.15 4.36
N LEU A 106 -14.26 -0.17 4.39
CA LEU A 106 -15.32 -1.08 4.82
C LEU A 106 -15.71 -0.86 6.28
N ALA A 107 -14.76 -0.50 7.14
CA ALA A 107 -15.03 -0.10 8.52
C ALA A 107 -15.93 1.13 8.58
N MET A 108 -15.66 2.14 7.74
CA MET A 108 -16.51 3.33 7.65
C MET A 108 -17.91 2.97 7.17
N LEU A 109 -18.03 2.04 6.23
CA LEU A 109 -19.32 1.64 5.65
C LEU A 109 -20.18 0.75 6.57
N GLN A 110 -19.60 0.13 7.62
CA GLN A 110 -20.29 -0.83 8.49
C GLN A 110 -21.66 -0.38 9.05
N PRO A 111 -21.86 0.89 9.46
CA PRO A 111 -23.16 1.35 9.97
C PRO A 111 -24.29 1.21 8.94
N TRP A 112 -23.98 1.26 7.65
CA TRP A 112 -24.95 1.17 6.55
C TRP A 112 -25.08 -0.25 5.97
N VAL A 113 -24.26 -1.21 6.41
CA VAL A 113 -24.37 -2.60 5.95
C VAL A 113 -25.57 -3.25 6.66
N ALA A 114 -26.68 -3.49 5.96
CA ALA A 114 -27.87 -4.11 6.56
C ALA A 114 -27.79 -5.65 6.56
N LEU A 115 -26.90 -6.19 7.39
CA LEU A 115 -26.73 -7.62 7.62
C LEU A 115 -26.73 -7.91 9.13
N SER A 116 -27.00 -9.16 9.51
CA SER A 116 -26.86 -9.57 10.91
C SER A 116 -25.41 -9.46 11.37
N ALA A 117 -25.20 -9.18 12.66
CA ALA A 117 -23.87 -9.02 13.25
C ALA A 117 -22.96 -10.25 12.99
N THR A 118 -23.52 -11.45 13.08
CA THR A 118 -22.82 -12.71 12.79
C THR A 118 -22.29 -12.76 11.35
N VAL A 119 -23.10 -12.35 10.37
CA VAL A 119 -22.69 -12.35 8.96
C VAL A 119 -21.63 -11.29 8.71
N LYS A 120 -21.81 -10.07 9.24
CA LYS A 120 -20.79 -9.01 9.15
C LYS A 120 -19.44 -9.48 9.71
N ARG A 121 -19.46 -10.11 10.89
CA ARG A 121 -18.26 -10.61 11.57
C ARG A 121 -17.57 -11.70 10.79
N ARG A 122 -18.32 -12.68 10.27
CA ARG A 122 -17.75 -13.76 9.43
C ARG A 122 -17.14 -13.22 8.15
N ALA A 123 -17.83 -12.29 7.47
CA ALA A 123 -17.31 -11.65 6.27
C ALA A 123 -16.05 -10.82 6.55
N ALA A 124 -16.00 -10.12 7.70
CA ALA A 124 -14.80 -9.38 8.12
C ALA A 124 -13.62 -10.31 8.39
N TRP A 125 -13.83 -11.44 9.06
CA TRP A 125 -12.78 -12.46 9.26
C TRP A 125 -12.31 -13.07 7.93
N LEU A 126 -13.24 -13.43 7.05
CA LEU A 126 -12.90 -13.94 5.72
C LEU A 126 -12.05 -12.92 4.96
N PHE A 127 -12.42 -11.64 5.01
CA PHE A 127 -11.66 -10.55 4.41
C PHE A 127 -10.24 -10.47 4.99
N ILE A 128 -10.09 -10.37 6.32
CA ILE A 128 -8.77 -10.18 6.95
C ILE A 128 -7.85 -11.38 6.72
N VAL A 129 -8.36 -12.60 6.85
CA VAL A 129 -7.57 -13.82 6.58
C VAL A 129 -7.13 -13.85 5.12
N SER A 130 -8.03 -13.56 4.18
CA SER A 130 -7.69 -13.53 2.75
C SER A 130 -6.72 -12.41 2.41
N ALA A 131 -6.86 -11.23 3.04
CA ALA A 131 -5.98 -10.08 2.88
C ALA A 131 -4.55 -10.34 3.38
N ILE A 132 -4.36 -11.26 4.33
CA ILE A 132 -3.04 -11.70 4.80
C ILE A 132 -2.49 -12.80 3.89
N LEU A 133 -3.32 -13.79 3.51
CA LEU A 133 -2.86 -14.96 2.76
C LEU A 133 -2.59 -14.67 1.28
N LEU A 134 -3.32 -13.73 0.67
CA LEU A 134 -3.08 -13.27 -0.70
C LEU A 134 -1.63 -12.79 -0.90
N PRO A 135 -1.14 -11.77 -0.18
CA PRO A 135 0.22 -11.28 -0.37
C PRO A 135 1.29 -12.30 0.01
N VAL A 136 1.06 -13.17 1.01
CA VAL A 136 1.96 -14.30 1.29
C VAL A 136 2.07 -15.23 0.09
N SER A 137 0.96 -15.49 -0.59
CA SER A 137 0.92 -16.32 -1.80
C SER A 137 1.64 -15.65 -2.97
N ILE A 138 1.41 -14.34 -3.20
CA ILE A 138 2.12 -13.55 -4.22
C ILE A 138 3.64 -13.58 -3.97
N PHE A 139 4.07 -13.34 -2.74
CA PHE A 139 5.48 -13.39 -2.37
C PHE A 139 6.12 -14.74 -2.69
N SER A 140 5.37 -15.83 -2.48
CA SER A 140 5.84 -17.19 -2.74
C SER A 140 6.02 -17.54 -4.21
N ILE A 141 5.39 -16.80 -5.14
CA ILE A 141 5.45 -17.07 -6.59
C ILE A 141 6.91 -17.17 -7.06
N TYR A 142 7.75 -16.22 -6.65
CA TYR A 142 9.16 -16.20 -7.05
C TYR A 142 9.97 -17.38 -6.50
N TYR A 143 9.64 -17.87 -5.30
CA TYR A 143 10.44 -18.89 -4.62
C TYR A 143 10.01 -20.31 -4.94
N VAL A 144 8.70 -20.51 -5.11
CA VAL A 144 8.12 -21.83 -5.41
C VAL A 144 7.97 -22.01 -6.91
N GLY A 145 7.75 -20.93 -7.68
CA GLY A 145 7.60 -20.99 -9.13
C GLY A 145 6.63 -22.09 -9.55
N LEU A 146 7.06 -22.93 -10.49
CA LEU A 146 6.33 -24.11 -10.95
C LEU A 146 6.62 -25.39 -10.16
N ALA A 147 7.41 -25.32 -9.08
CA ALA A 147 7.82 -26.50 -8.33
C ALA A 147 6.60 -27.28 -7.83
N TYR A 148 6.52 -28.54 -8.23
CA TYR A 148 5.43 -29.47 -7.89
C TYR A 148 4.03 -29.01 -8.33
N SER A 149 3.94 -28.06 -9.27
CA SER A 149 2.65 -27.61 -9.77
C SER A 149 1.96 -28.69 -10.61
N PRO A 150 0.63 -28.86 -10.48
CA PRO A 150 -0.13 -29.71 -11.39
C PRO A 150 -0.27 -29.11 -12.80
N LEU A 151 0.13 -27.84 -13.00
CA LEU A 151 0.05 -27.12 -14.27
C LEU A 151 1.44 -26.76 -14.81
N GLY A 152 1.63 -26.84 -16.13
CA GLY A 152 2.92 -26.57 -16.77
C GLY A 152 3.34 -25.10 -16.83
N HIS A 153 2.47 -24.16 -16.44
CA HIS A 153 2.69 -22.71 -16.59
C HIS A 153 2.17 -21.86 -15.42
N ILE A 154 1.55 -22.47 -14.39
CA ILE A 154 1.02 -21.76 -13.22
C ILE A 154 1.55 -22.44 -11.97
N GLY A 155 2.15 -21.68 -11.07
CA GLY A 155 2.68 -22.18 -9.79
C GLY A 155 1.62 -22.28 -8.70
N TRP A 156 1.93 -23.04 -7.62
CA TRP A 156 1.09 -23.06 -6.42
C TRP A 156 0.88 -21.67 -5.83
N GLY A 157 1.92 -20.83 -5.80
CA GLY A 157 1.82 -19.45 -5.31
C GLY A 157 0.76 -18.64 -6.05
N SER A 158 0.67 -18.77 -7.38
CA SER A 158 -0.34 -18.10 -8.20
C SER A 158 -1.74 -18.65 -7.95
N ILE A 159 -1.91 -19.97 -7.89
CA ILE A 159 -3.21 -20.61 -7.60
C ILE A 159 -3.76 -20.13 -6.25
N PHE A 160 -2.91 -20.08 -5.22
CA PHE A 160 -3.32 -19.60 -3.90
C PHE A 160 -3.60 -18.10 -3.90
N ALA A 161 -2.80 -17.29 -4.61
CA ALA A 161 -3.08 -15.87 -4.76
C ALA A 161 -4.46 -15.64 -5.38
N ASP A 162 -4.79 -16.31 -6.48
CA ASP A 162 -6.11 -16.20 -7.13
C ASP A 162 -7.25 -16.67 -6.21
N LEU A 163 -7.05 -17.77 -5.49
CA LEU A 163 -8.04 -18.28 -4.52
C LEU A 163 -8.33 -17.25 -3.42
N PHE A 164 -7.30 -16.71 -2.77
CA PHE A 164 -7.48 -15.73 -1.69
C PHE A 164 -8.00 -14.38 -2.24
N GLY A 165 -7.62 -14.00 -3.46
CA GLY A 165 -8.21 -12.88 -4.17
C GLY A 165 -9.72 -13.06 -4.39
N ALA A 166 -10.14 -14.24 -4.82
CA ALA A 166 -11.56 -14.58 -4.99
C ALA A 166 -12.32 -14.58 -3.66
N LEU A 167 -11.75 -15.16 -2.59
CA LEU A 167 -12.36 -15.14 -1.25
C LEU A 167 -12.50 -13.71 -0.70
N LEU A 168 -11.51 -12.85 -0.95
CA LEU A 168 -11.57 -11.44 -0.61
C LEU A 168 -12.68 -10.71 -1.39
N ALA A 169 -12.79 -10.97 -2.70
CA ALA A 169 -13.86 -10.43 -3.53
C ALA A 169 -15.25 -10.86 -3.01
N VAL A 170 -15.42 -12.13 -2.63
CA VAL A 170 -16.65 -12.64 -2.00
C VAL A 170 -16.96 -11.88 -0.71
N ALA A 171 -15.96 -11.67 0.15
CA ALA A 171 -16.15 -10.92 1.39
C ALA A 171 -16.63 -9.49 1.13
N VAL A 172 -16.05 -8.80 0.14
CA VAL A 172 -16.47 -7.45 -0.28
C VAL A 172 -17.89 -7.48 -0.86
N LEU A 173 -18.22 -8.44 -1.73
CA LEU A 173 -19.55 -8.57 -2.33
C LEU A 173 -20.64 -8.78 -1.28
N ILE A 174 -20.35 -9.52 -0.19
CA ILE A 174 -21.27 -9.65 0.94
C ILE A 174 -21.53 -8.29 1.59
N GLN A 175 -20.50 -7.46 1.81
CA GLN A 175 -20.67 -6.11 2.38
C GLN A 175 -21.48 -5.20 1.45
N LEU A 176 -21.18 -5.22 0.15
CA LEU A 176 -21.91 -4.46 -0.87
C LEU A 176 -23.37 -4.90 -0.97
N TRP A 177 -23.65 -6.20 -0.87
CA TRP A 177 -25.00 -6.73 -0.79
C TRP A 177 -25.74 -6.18 0.44
N GLY A 178 -25.07 -6.10 1.59
CA GLY A 178 -25.64 -5.48 2.79
C GLY A 178 -25.96 -3.99 2.60
N LEU A 179 -25.10 -3.23 1.93
CA LEU A 179 -25.37 -1.82 1.57
C LEU A 179 -26.56 -1.71 0.61
N TRP A 180 -26.65 -2.61 -0.36
CA TRP A 180 -27.80 -2.66 -1.25
C TRP A 180 -29.11 -2.96 -0.52
N CYS A 181 -29.09 -3.91 0.42
CA CYS A 181 -30.24 -4.21 1.26
C CYS A 181 -30.69 -2.99 2.08
N HIS A 182 -29.74 -2.23 2.63
CA HIS A 182 -30.01 -0.99 3.35
C HIS A 182 -30.70 0.04 2.45
N GLY A 183 -30.19 0.26 1.23
CA GLY A 183 -30.80 1.17 0.26
C GLY A 183 -32.21 0.77 -0.18
N ARG A 184 -32.58 -0.51 -0.01
CA ARG A 184 -33.95 -1.02 -0.25
C ARG A 184 -34.86 -0.97 0.98
N GLY A 185 -34.41 -0.34 2.07
CA GLY A 185 -35.16 -0.28 3.33
C GLY A 185 -35.29 -1.63 4.05
N ARG A 186 -34.45 -2.61 3.69
CA ARG A 186 -34.41 -3.92 4.36
C ARG A 186 -33.32 -3.89 5.43
N GLY A 187 -33.71 -3.82 6.69
CA GLY A 187 -32.81 -3.94 7.84
C GLY A 187 -33.10 -2.91 8.92
N GLU A 188 -32.87 -3.29 10.18
CA GLU A 188 -32.91 -2.35 11.29
C GLU A 188 -31.69 -1.41 11.22
N PRO A 189 -31.88 -0.08 11.32
CA PRO A 189 -30.76 0.83 11.42
C PRO A 189 -29.96 0.53 12.69
N GLN A 190 -28.71 0.10 12.55
CA GLN A 190 -27.77 0.14 13.66
C GLN A 190 -27.50 1.61 14.02
N ALA A 191 -27.30 1.85 15.32
CA ALA A 191 -27.28 3.15 15.98
C ALA A 191 -26.62 4.28 15.18
N LYS A 192 -27.13 5.51 15.40
CA LYS A 192 -26.64 6.74 14.74
C LYS A 192 -25.12 6.74 14.67
N PRO A 193 -24.52 7.00 13.49
CA PRO A 193 -23.08 7.10 13.38
C PRO A 193 -22.58 8.23 14.28
N SER A 194 -22.00 7.91 15.44
CA SER A 194 -21.31 8.86 16.31
C SER A 194 -20.02 9.43 15.67
N TYR A 195 -19.76 9.08 14.42
CA TYR A 195 -18.53 9.32 13.66
C TYR A 195 -18.33 10.73 13.16
N ILE A 196 -19.39 11.52 13.02
CA ILE A 196 -19.33 12.80 12.30
C ILE A 196 -19.26 14.00 13.26
N GLY A 197 -19.29 13.77 14.59
CA GLY A 197 -19.56 14.83 15.55
C GLY A 197 -18.40 15.36 16.40
N SER A 198 -17.25 14.69 16.50
CA SER A 198 -16.20 15.20 17.40
C SER A 198 -15.44 16.34 16.72
N HIS A 199 -15.60 17.57 17.22
CA HIS A 199 -14.75 18.72 16.93
C HIS A 199 -13.30 18.50 17.42
N ASN A 200 -12.65 17.46 16.91
CA ASN A 200 -11.34 16.99 17.32
C ASN A 200 -10.27 17.56 16.38
N GLY A 201 -9.28 18.25 16.96
CA GLY A 201 -8.23 18.91 16.19
C GLY A 201 -7.36 17.92 15.42
N ALA A 202 -7.23 16.69 15.91
CA ALA A 202 -6.50 15.61 15.25
C ALA A 202 -7.20 15.16 13.95
N ALA A 203 -8.52 14.94 14.00
CA ALA A 203 -9.30 14.55 12.82
C ALA A 203 -9.24 15.61 11.72
N ARG A 204 -9.40 16.88 12.10
CA ARG A 204 -9.27 18.01 11.16
C ARG A 204 -7.89 18.12 10.55
N ALA A 205 -6.82 17.93 11.34
CA ALA A 205 -5.46 17.97 10.84
C ALA A 205 -5.20 16.87 9.79
N LEU A 206 -5.62 15.64 10.07
CA LEU A 206 -5.52 14.51 9.16
C LEU A 206 -6.35 14.72 7.88
N LEU A 207 -7.59 15.17 8.02
CA LEU A 207 -8.48 15.42 6.88
C LEU A 207 -7.91 16.50 5.95
N VAL A 208 -7.49 17.64 6.51
CA VAL A 208 -6.91 18.75 5.72
C VAL A 208 -5.58 18.32 5.11
N GLY A 209 -4.70 17.68 5.88
CA GLY A 209 -3.42 17.19 5.38
C GLY A 209 -3.59 16.15 4.26
N GLY A 210 -4.51 15.20 4.44
CA GLY A 210 -4.83 14.19 3.45
C GLY A 210 -5.41 14.76 2.16
N LEU A 211 -6.35 15.72 2.27
CA LEU A 211 -6.91 16.40 1.11
C LEU A 211 -5.85 17.21 0.35
N LEU A 212 -4.99 17.94 1.07
CA LEU A 212 -3.90 18.69 0.45
C LEU A 212 -2.95 17.76 -0.31
N LEU A 213 -2.54 16.65 0.30
CA LEU A 213 -1.72 15.64 -0.38
C LEU A 213 -2.42 15.11 -1.64
N LEU A 214 -3.68 14.67 -1.55
CA LEU A 214 -4.42 14.15 -2.72
C LEU A 214 -4.48 15.15 -3.87
N VAL A 215 -4.82 16.40 -3.57
CA VAL A 215 -4.89 17.47 -4.58
C VAL A 215 -3.51 17.72 -5.18
N SER A 216 -2.47 17.83 -4.34
CA SER A 216 -1.09 18.00 -4.79
C SER A 216 -0.62 16.83 -5.65
N GLY A 217 -0.92 15.59 -5.27
CA GLY A 217 -0.54 14.38 -5.99
C GLY A 217 -1.24 14.28 -7.34
N PHE A 218 -2.52 14.64 -7.41
CA PHE A 218 -3.27 14.73 -8.65
C PHE A 218 -2.65 15.75 -9.61
N PHE A 219 -2.40 16.98 -9.16
CA PHE A 219 -1.77 18.02 -10.00
C PHE A 219 -0.34 17.67 -10.40
N TYR A 220 0.45 17.10 -9.48
CA TYR A 220 1.80 16.64 -9.77
C TYR A 220 1.80 15.55 -10.84
N GLY A 221 0.93 14.53 -10.70
CA GLY A 221 0.80 13.45 -11.68
C GLY A 221 0.30 13.94 -13.04
N ALA A 222 -0.72 14.79 -13.06
CA ALA A 222 -1.22 15.39 -14.28
C ALA A 222 -0.13 16.20 -15.00
N GLY A 223 0.66 16.98 -14.26
CA GLY A 223 1.78 17.70 -14.82
C GLY A 223 2.88 16.78 -15.35
N TYR A 224 3.27 15.77 -14.57
CA TYR A 224 4.26 14.79 -15.00
C TYR A 224 3.82 14.07 -16.30
N ALA A 225 2.58 13.58 -16.34
CA ALA A 225 2.02 12.92 -17.51
C ALA A 225 1.98 13.83 -18.75
N ALA A 226 1.53 15.08 -18.58
CA ALA A 226 1.40 16.02 -19.69
C ALA A 226 2.74 16.45 -20.29
N TRP A 227 3.73 16.80 -19.44
CA TRP A 227 4.96 17.45 -19.88
C TRP A 227 6.16 16.52 -20.04
N THR A 228 6.20 15.39 -19.35
CA THR A 228 7.38 14.52 -19.37
C THR A 228 7.10 13.16 -19.98
N GLN A 229 5.96 12.53 -19.66
CA GLN A 229 5.69 11.17 -20.13
C GLN A 229 5.35 11.09 -21.62
N SER A 230 4.72 12.12 -22.18
CA SER A 230 4.27 12.19 -23.58
C SER A 230 5.41 12.17 -24.61
N GLY A 231 6.62 12.62 -24.24
CA GLY A 231 7.83 12.52 -25.08
C GLY A 231 8.83 11.45 -24.63
N ALA A 232 8.74 10.99 -23.38
CA ALA A 232 9.70 10.07 -22.77
C ALA A 232 9.68 8.66 -23.36
N ALA A 233 8.53 8.15 -23.80
CA ALA A 233 8.42 6.78 -24.33
C ALA A 233 9.19 6.59 -25.65
N SER A 234 9.16 7.59 -26.54
CA SER A 234 10.02 7.58 -27.74
C SER A 234 11.49 7.66 -27.37
N SER A 235 11.85 8.49 -26.40
CA SER A 235 13.25 8.66 -25.97
C SER A 235 13.86 7.39 -25.38
N GLU A 236 13.11 6.57 -24.63
CA GLU A 236 13.63 5.31 -24.08
C GLU A 236 13.97 4.31 -25.19
N VAL A 237 13.07 4.15 -26.15
CA VAL A 237 13.27 3.24 -27.29
C VAL A 237 14.43 3.71 -28.15
N ASP A 238 14.57 5.02 -28.36
CA ASP A 238 15.65 5.57 -29.16
C ASP A 238 17.02 5.37 -28.46
N ILE A 239 17.12 5.60 -27.14
CA ILE A 239 18.34 5.30 -26.38
C ILE A 239 18.70 3.81 -26.48
N LEU A 240 17.72 2.91 -26.37
CA LEU A 240 17.97 1.46 -26.50
C LEU A 240 18.43 1.08 -27.92
N LYS A 241 17.90 1.71 -28.97
CA LYS A 241 18.37 1.50 -30.34
C LYS A 241 19.79 2.01 -30.53
N ASP A 242 20.12 3.14 -29.95
CA ASP A 242 21.47 3.72 -30.01
C ASP A 242 22.48 2.80 -29.34
N ILE A 243 22.16 2.26 -28.15
CA ILE A 243 22.97 1.22 -27.48
C ILE A 243 23.26 0.05 -28.41
N VAL A 244 22.22 -0.52 -29.03
CA VAL A 244 22.38 -1.67 -29.94
C VAL A 244 23.19 -1.30 -31.17
N THR A 245 22.94 -0.13 -31.75
CA THR A 245 23.61 0.35 -32.97
C THR A 245 25.09 0.62 -32.72
N HIS A 246 25.41 1.32 -31.63
CA HIS A 246 26.79 1.61 -31.24
C HIS A 246 27.53 0.35 -30.79
N ALA A 247 26.86 -0.57 -30.09
CA ALA A 247 27.43 -1.86 -29.74
C ALA A 247 27.75 -2.70 -30.99
N ALA A 248 26.83 -2.80 -31.95
CA ALA A 248 27.09 -3.47 -33.22
C ALA A 248 28.25 -2.82 -34.01
N GLY A 249 28.41 -1.50 -33.90
CA GLY A 249 29.53 -0.75 -34.46
C GLY A 249 30.84 -0.84 -33.67
N SER A 250 30.90 -1.59 -32.56
CA SER A 250 32.06 -1.65 -31.64
C SER A 250 32.49 -0.27 -31.08
N GLN A 251 31.53 0.65 -30.92
CA GLN A 251 31.76 2.03 -30.48
C GLN A 251 31.62 2.14 -28.96
N GLN A 252 32.56 1.54 -28.23
CA GLN A 252 32.46 1.36 -26.77
C GLN A 252 32.16 2.64 -25.98
N ALA A 253 32.84 3.74 -26.31
CA ALA A 253 32.65 5.01 -25.62
C ALA A 253 31.21 5.57 -25.79
N LEU A 254 30.55 5.29 -26.92
CA LEU A 254 29.16 5.69 -27.13
C LEU A 254 28.21 4.75 -26.39
N VAL A 255 28.49 3.44 -26.36
CA VAL A 255 27.73 2.49 -25.53
C VAL A 255 27.74 2.91 -24.06
N ASP A 256 28.90 3.28 -23.52
CA ASP A 256 29.03 3.76 -22.14
C ASP A 256 28.20 5.04 -21.90
N ALA A 257 28.23 5.98 -22.85
CA ALA A 257 27.46 7.22 -22.77
C ALA A 257 25.94 6.96 -22.82
N ASP A 258 25.49 6.08 -23.72
CA ASP A 258 24.08 5.76 -23.89
C ASP A 258 23.52 4.99 -22.69
N PHE A 259 24.29 4.08 -22.08
CA PHE A 259 23.90 3.44 -20.83
C PHE A 259 23.82 4.42 -19.67
N GLY A 260 24.74 5.41 -19.62
CA GLY A 260 24.64 6.52 -18.68
C GLY A 260 23.33 7.31 -18.86
N ALA A 261 22.97 7.63 -20.11
CA ALA A 261 21.73 8.32 -20.43
C ALA A 261 20.49 7.48 -20.08
N PHE A 262 20.50 6.19 -20.40
CA PHE A 262 19.43 5.25 -20.07
C PHE A 262 19.22 5.15 -18.56
N GLY A 263 20.29 4.99 -17.78
CA GLY A 263 20.22 4.92 -16.32
C GLY A 263 19.62 6.19 -15.71
N GLN A 264 20.05 7.37 -16.16
CA GLN A 264 19.49 8.65 -15.71
C GLN A 264 18.00 8.79 -16.05
N PHE A 265 17.62 8.38 -17.26
CA PHE A 265 16.23 8.39 -17.69
C PHE A 265 15.35 7.47 -16.82
N GLN A 266 15.78 6.24 -16.58
CA GLN A 266 15.04 5.27 -15.75
C GLN A 266 14.91 5.76 -14.30
N MET A 267 15.99 6.30 -13.73
CA MET A 267 15.98 6.86 -12.39
C MET A 267 14.98 8.02 -12.29
N TYR A 268 15.05 8.99 -13.22
CA TYR A 268 14.13 10.12 -13.23
C TYR A 268 12.67 9.66 -13.34
N ARG A 269 12.38 8.72 -14.24
CA ARG A 269 11.03 8.16 -14.40
C ARG A 269 10.54 7.46 -13.13
N ALA A 270 11.36 6.56 -12.57
CA ALA A 270 11.01 5.80 -11.38
C ALA A 270 10.72 6.73 -10.18
N ILE A 271 11.55 7.74 -9.97
CA ILE A 271 11.37 8.72 -8.89
C ILE A 271 10.06 9.48 -9.05
N ASN A 272 9.76 10.03 -10.23
CA ASN A 272 8.54 10.81 -10.42
C ASN A 272 7.27 9.96 -10.26
N ILE A 273 7.28 8.71 -10.74
CA ILE A 273 6.18 7.76 -10.52
C ILE A 273 6.02 7.46 -9.03
N ALA A 274 7.12 7.23 -8.32
CA ALA A 274 7.12 6.96 -6.89
C ALA A 274 6.57 8.16 -6.09
N VAL A 275 7.01 9.39 -6.39
CA VAL A 275 6.50 10.61 -5.76
C VAL A 275 4.99 10.73 -5.96
N HIS A 276 4.49 10.62 -7.19
CA HIS A 276 3.06 10.72 -7.46
C HIS A 276 2.25 9.69 -6.68
N THR A 277 2.69 8.43 -6.71
CA THR A 277 2.00 7.31 -6.06
C THR A 277 1.96 7.52 -4.55
N HIS A 278 3.10 7.81 -3.92
CA HIS A 278 3.17 7.96 -2.47
C HIS A 278 2.43 9.22 -1.96
N ILE A 279 2.43 10.33 -2.70
CA ILE A 279 1.62 11.50 -2.30
C ILE A 279 0.14 11.11 -2.20
N ASN A 280 -0.39 10.39 -3.19
CA ASN A 280 -1.78 9.99 -3.20
C ASN A 280 -2.09 8.94 -2.12
N GLU A 281 -1.23 7.93 -1.96
CA GLU A 281 -1.39 6.91 -0.93
C GLU A 281 -1.37 7.50 0.48
N MET A 282 -0.41 8.37 0.79
CA MET A 282 -0.37 9.07 2.08
C MET A 282 -1.60 9.96 2.25
N GLY A 283 -2.05 10.64 1.18
CA GLY A 283 -3.27 11.44 1.21
C GLY A 283 -4.52 10.63 1.57
N ILE A 284 -4.71 9.47 0.93
CA ILE A 284 -5.79 8.53 1.22
C ILE A 284 -5.69 8.01 2.64
N LEU A 285 -4.51 7.58 3.08
CA LEU A 285 -4.27 7.10 4.44
C LEU A 285 -4.69 8.13 5.49
N LEU A 286 -4.23 9.38 5.36
CA LEU A 286 -4.58 10.43 6.32
C LEU A 286 -6.08 10.72 6.32
N LEU A 287 -6.71 10.73 5.14
CA LEU A 287 -8.15 10.91 5.02
C LEU A 287 -8.91 9.79 5.74
N LEU A 288 -8.58 8.53 5.51
CA LEU A 288 -9.19 7.38 6.19
C LEU A 288 -8.96 7.44 7.71
N MET A 289 -7.74 7.74 8.13
CA MET A 289 -7.38 7.86 9.55
C MET A 289 -8.09 9.02 10.26
N SER A 290 -8.54 10.05 9.53
CA SER A 290 -9.32 11.15 10.10
C SER A 290 -10.66 10.67 10.67
N PHE A 291 -11.30 9.72 10.01
CA PHE A 291 -12.58 9.12 10.45
C PHE A 291 -12.39 8.12 11.60
N VAL A 292 -11.18 7.58 11.75
CA VAL A 292 -10.84 6.64 12.83
C VAL A 292 -10.54 7.38 14.15
N GLN A 293 -10.29 8.69 14.14
CA GLN A 293 -9.88 9.43 15.34
C GLN A 293 -10.87 9.37 16.50
N GLY A 294 -12.17 9.22 16.22
CA GLY A 294 -13.21 9.08 17.24
C GLY A 294 -13.02 7.85 18.13
N PHE A 295 -12.27 6.85 17.68
CA PHE A 295 -12.03 5.60 18.41
C PHE A 295 -10.74 5.58 19.22
N ILE A 296 -9.85 6.56 19.02
CA ILE A 296 -8.52 6.56 19.63
C ILE A 296 -8.61 7.17 21.03
N HIS A 297 -8.28 6.36 22.04
CA HIS A 297 -8.41 6.72 23.45
C HIS A 297 -7.10 7.26 24.01
N TYR A 298 -6.83 8.51 23.63
CA TYR A 298 -5.80 9.34 24.22
C TYR A 298 -6.35 10.70 24.63
N SER A 299 -5.57 11.43 25.42
CA SER A 299 -5.81 12.87 25.60
C SER A 299 -5.79 13.57 24.23
N GLU A 300 -6.58 14.63 24.08
CA GLU A 300 -6.64 15.42 22.84
C GLU A 300 -5.26 15.89 22.38
N ARG A 301 -4.42 16.30 23.33
CA ARG A 301 -3.03 16.72 23.07
C ARG A 301 -2.20 15.60 22.45
N THR A 302 -2.32 14.37 22.95
CA THR A 302 -1.58 13.21 22.44
C THR A 302 -2.10 12.76 21.08
N ARG A 303 -3.44 12.72 20.86
CA ARG A 303 -4.01 12.45 19.53
C ARG A 303 -3.50 13.44 18.49
N ARG A 304 -3.55 14.73 18.82
CA ARG A 304 -3.09 15.80 17.92
C ARG A 304 -1.61 15.66 17.57
N ARG A 305 -0.75 15.28 18.51
CA ARG A 305 0.68 15.04 18.25
C ARG A 305 0.90 13.91 17.25
N TRP A 306 0.22 12.78 17.43
CA TRP A 306 0.35 11.65 16.50
C TRP A 306 -0.23 11.96 15.13
N ALA A 307 -1.37 12.66 15.07
CA ALA A 307 -1.93 13.16 13.82
C ALA A 307 -1.00 14.14 13.10
N GLN A 308 -0.38 15.08 13.83
CA GLN A 308 0.60 16.00 13.26
C GLN A 308 1.85 15.29 12.75
N LEU A 309 2.36 14.29 13.50
CA LEU A 309 3.49 13.48 13.06
C LEU A 309 3.13 12.73 11.77
N ALA A 310 1.94 12.14 11.69
CA ALA A 310 1.45 11.48 10.48
C ALA A 310 1.37 12.46 9.29
N VAL A 311 0.79 13.65 9.48
CA VAL A 311 0.75 14.69 8.43
C VAL A 311 2.15 15.08 7.98
N ILE A 312 3.06 15.40 8.91
CA ILE A 312 4.45 15.76 8.60
C ILE A 312 5.13 14.63 7.81
N SER A 313 4.92 13.38 8.23
CA SER A 313 5.48 12.21 7.55
C SER A 313 4.92 12.03 6.13
N GLY A 314 3.60 12.25 5.96
CA GLY A 314 2.94 12.14 4.66
C GLY A 314 3.44 13.15 3.63
N PHE A 315 3.86 14.35 4.06
CA PHE A 315 4.54 15.33 3.19
C PHE A 315 6.05 15.05 3.08
N GLY A 316 6.70 14.68 4.18
CA GLY A 316 8.15 14.49 4.24
C GLY A 316 8.64 13.36 3.35
N LEU A 317 7.92 12.24 3.29
CA LEU A 317 8.30 11.08 2.47
C LEU A 317 8.38 11.43 0.98
N PRO A 318 7.33 11.98 0.32
CA PRO A 318 7.43 12.31 -1.09
C PRO A 318 8.45 13.40 -1.42
N ILE A 319 8.67 14.35 -0.49
CA ILE A 319 9.73 15.34 -0.61
C ILE A 319 11.10 14.66 -0.59
N GLY A 320 11.31 13.69 0.29
CA GLY A 320 12.53 12.88 0.34
C GLY A 320 12.79 12.12 -0.96
N ILE A 321 11.76 11.45 -1.48
CA ILE A 321 11.84 10.74 -2.77
C ILE A 321 12.23 11.72 -3.89
N LEU A 322 11.61 12.91 -3.94
CA LEU A 322 11.96 13.93 -4.95
C LEU A 322 13.40 14.44 -4.78
N MET A 323 13.88 14.55 -3.54
CA MET A 323 15.26 14.96 -3.25
C MET A 323 16.29 13.93 -3.74
N GLU A 324 15.92 12.67 -3.94
CA GLU A 324 16.81 11.63 -4.49
C GLU A 324 17.38 12.02 -5.86
N ILE A 325 16.61 12.77 -6.68
CA ILE A 325 17.09 13.27 -7.99
C ILE A 325 18.37 14.11 -7.86
N LYS A 326 18.47 14.91 -6.79
CA LYS A 326 19.58 15.87 -6.61
C LYS A 326 20.60 15.44 -5.57
N LEU A 327 20.16 14.73 -4.54
CA LEU A 327 20.96 14.39 -3.36
C LEU A 327 21.24 12.88 -3.24
N GLY A 328 20.74 12.08 -4.19
CA GLY A 328 20.93 10.63 -4.21
C GLY A 328 20.54 9.98 -2.88
N ILE A 329 21.46 9.23 -2.30
CA ILE A 329 21.26 8.47 -1.06
C ILE A 329 20.75 9.32 0.13
N VAL A 330 21.12 10.60 0.20
CA VAL A 330 20.64 11.48 1.28
C VAL A 330 19.13 11.74 1.16
N GLY A 331 18.62 11.86 -0.07
CA GLY A 331 17.19 11.96 -0.33
C GLY A 331 16.45 10.67 0.04
N SER A 332 17.01 9.52 -0.32
CA SER A 332 16.48 8.20 0.06
C SER A 332 16.43 8.00 1.58
N ILE A 333 17.51 8.30 2.32
CA ILE A 333 17.52 8.22 3.79
C ILE A 333 16.43 9.12 4.42
N PHE A 334 16.23 10.30 3.85
CA PHE A 334 15.20 11.23 4.31
C PHE A 334 13.78 10.67 4.05
N ALA A 335 13.56 10.07 2.88
CA ALA A 335 12.29 9.40 2.55
C ALA A 335 11.99 8.25 3.53
N ASP A 336 12.96 7.36 3.75
CA ASP A 336 12.86 6.21 4.65
C ASP A 336 12.57 6.65 6.10
N PHE A 337 13.24 7.72 6.56
CA PHE A 337 12.98 8.29 7.88
C PHE A 337 11.51 8.69 8.04
N PHE A 338 10.91 9.38 7.06
CA PHE A 338 9.51 9.77 7.14
C PHE A 338 8.55 8.60 6.92
N GLY A 339 8.93 7.59 6.12
CA GLY A 339 8.21 6.32 6.04
C GLY A 339 8.11 5.65 7.41
N PHE A 340 9.24 5.54 8.09
CA PHE A 340 9.30 4.98 9.44
C PHE A 340 8.50 5.79 10.46
N THR A 341 8.59 7.13 10.45
CA THR A 341 7.80 7.94 11.39
C THR A 341 6.30 7.86 11.10
N MET A 342 5.88 7.64 9.85
CA MET A 342 4.49 7.34 9.52
C MET A 342 4.06 6.02 10.19
N ILE A 343 4.84 4.95 10.04
CA ILE A 343 4.58 3.65 10.68
C ILE A 343 4.43 3.82 12.20
N VAL A 344 5.37 4.52 12.84
CA VAL A 344 5.33 4.80 14.29
C VAL A 344 4.05 5.55 14.67
N SER A 345 3.63 6.54 13.88
CA SER A 345 2.41 7.29 14.13
C SER A 345 1.14 6.43 14.03
N LEU A 346 1.08 5.53 13.03
CA LEU A 346 -0.01 4.57 12.86
C LEU A 346 -0.08 3.59 14.02
N MET A 347 1.06 3.02 14.41
CA MET A 347 1.15 2.08 15.54
C MET A 347 0.78 2.73 16.86
N ALA A 348 1.19 3.98 17.09
CA ALA A 348 0.78 4.74 18.26
C ALA A 348 -0.74 4.98 18.27
N MET A 349 -1.33 5.37 17.14
CA MET A 349 -2.78 5.52 17.00
C MET A 349 -3.53 4.20 17.22
N LEU A 350 -3.01 3.09 16.69
CA LEU A 350 -3.52 1.74 16.93
C LEU A 350 -3.47 1.34 18.40
N PHE A 351 -2.39 1.63 19.11
CA PHE A 351 -2.31 1.35 20.55
C PHE A 351 -3.39 2.12 21.34
N GLY A 352 -3.67 3.37 20.95
CA GLY A 352 -4.76 4.15 21.54
C GLY A 352 -6.14 3.57 21.26
N LEU A 353 -6.31 2.90 20.12
CA LEU A 353 -7.52 2.13 19.79
C LEU A 353 -7.64 0.87 20.66
N LEU A 354 -6.56 0.09 20.79
CA LEU A 354 -6.56 -1.16 21.59
C LEU A 354 -6.74 -0.90 23.10
N ARG A 355 -6.26 0.24 23.62
CA ARG A 355 -6.48 0.60 25.01
C ARG A 355 -7.97 0.79 25.34
N HIS A 356 -8.75 1.29 24.39
CA HIS A 356 -10.19 1.44 24.53
C HIS A 356 -10.88 0.09 24.69
N THR A 357 -10.52 -0.88 23.84
CA THR A 357 -11.18 -2.18 23.82
C THR A 357 -10.96 -2.90 25.15
N GLY A 358 -9.73 -2.87 25.68
CA GLY A 358 -9.45 -3.46 27.00
C GLY A 358 -10.26 -2.83 28.15
N ALA A 359 -10.58 -1.54 28.09
CA ALA A 359 -11.41 -0.89 29.11
C ALA A 359 -12.89 -1.29 28.98
N CYS A 360 -13.44 -1.31 27.77
CA CYS A 360 -14.83 -1.72 27.53
C CYS A 360 -15.07 -3.21 27.77
N ASP A 361 -14.09 -4.06 27.46
CA ASP A 361 -14.18 -5.51 27.69
C ASP A 361 -14.09 -5.84 29.19
N ALA A 362 -13.33 -5.05 29.96
CA ALA A 362 -13.27 -5.17 31.42
C ALA A 362 -14.58 -4.77 32.11
N GLU A 363 -15.25 -3.70 31.65
CA GLU A 363 -16.56 -3.27 32.17
C GLU A 363 -17.68 -4.28 31.89
N LYS A 364 -17.57 -5.08 30.81
CA LYS A 364 -18.53 -6.15 30.47
C LYS A 364 -18.27 -7.48 31.19
N GLY A 365 -17.14 -7.60 31.89
CA GLY A 365 -16.68 -8.83 32.52
C GLY A 365 -17.03 -8.98 34.01
N GLU A 366 -17.74 -8.03 34.62
CA GLU A 366 -18.22 -8.21 36.01
C GLU A 366 -19.41 -9.18 36.04
N PRO A 367 -19.30 -10.37 36.66
CA PRO A 367 -20.45 -11.23 36.89
C PRO A 367 -21.35 -10.57 37.94
N SER A 368 -22.60 -10.28 37.57
CA SER A 368 -23.71 -10.02 38.50
C SER A 368 -24.47 -11.29 38.80
#